data_AF-A0A7V3UIU4-F1
#
_entry.id   AF-A0A7V3UIU4-F1
#
_cell.length_a   1.000
_cell.length_b   1.000
_cell.length_c   1.000
_cell.angle_alpha   90.00
_cell.angle_beta   90.00
_cell.angle_gamma   90.00
#
_symmetry.space_group_name_H-M   'P 1'
#
loop_
_entity.id
_entity.type
_entity.pdbx_description
1 polymer ?
#
loop_
_entity_poly.entity_id
_entity_poly.type
_entity_poly.pdbx_seq_one_letter_code
_entity_poly.pdbx_strand_id
1 'polypeptide(L)'
;SQENNKAIRGFSKEAIRAMQEYSWPGNVRELENKVKRAVIMAQEKVILPQDLDLGVENAPVLTLQAVRERAEREVVIQALRRNKGNITQAAKEIGVSRPTFHDLLKRYDIDADDYK
;
A
#
# COMPACT_ATOMS: atom_id res chain seq x y z
N SER A 1 1.27 -7.55 28.92
CA SER A 1 1.07 -6.38 28.06
C SER A 1 2.00 -5.27 28.53
N GLN A 2 3.20 -5.17 27.95
CA GLN A 2 4.10 -4.06 28.27
C GLN A 2 3.79 -2.90 27.31
N GLU A 3 3.16 -1.87 27.85
CA GLU A 3 3.03 -0.56 27.22
C GLU A 3 4.43 0.04 27.07
N ASN A 4 5.04 -0.13 25.88
CA ASN A 4 6.28 0.53 25.52
C ASN A 4 6.00 2.02 25.26
N ASN A 5 5.88 2.79 26.33
CA ASN A 5 5.76 4.25 26.30
C ASN A 5 7.15 4.88 26.07
N LYS A 6 7.83 4.49 24.99
CA LYS A 6 9.07 5.16 24.57
C LYS A 6 8.67 6.46 23.89
N ALA A 7 8.97 7.59 24.52
CA ALA A 7 8.82 8.91 23.91
C ALA A 7 9.85 9.08 22.77
N ILE A 8 9.52 8.53 21.60
CA ILE A 8 10.25 8.75 20.36
C ILE A 8 10.17 10.25 20.04
N ARG A 9 11.33 10.90 19.94
CA ARG A 9 11.45 12.33 19.67
C ARG A 9 11.32 12.66 18.20
N GLY A 10 11.43 11.67 17.31
CA GLY A 10 11.27 11.83 15.88
C GLY A 10 12.08 10.82 15.07
N PHE A 11 12.28 11.17 13.80
CA PHE A 11 13.07 10.39 12.84
C PHE A 11 14.44 11.03 12.64
N SER A 12 15.46 10.21 12.41
CA SER A 12 16.75 10.69 11.90
C SER A 12 16.61 11.23 10.47
N LYS A 13 17.54 12.07 10.03
CA LYS A 13 17.52 12.64 8.67
C LYS A 13 17.64 11.53 7.62
N GLU A 14 18.43 10.52 7.92
CA GLU A 14 18.67 9.34 7.12
C GLU A 14 17.40 8.49 7.03
N ALA A 15 16.63 8.36 8.12
CA ALA A 15 15.35 7.66 8.13
C ALA A 15 14.31 8.40 7.26
N ILE A 16 14.23 9.73 7.37
CA ILE A 16 13.35 10.54 6.52
C ILE A 16 13.73 10.37 5.04
N ARG A 17 15.02 10.42 4.73
CA ARG A 17 15.53 10.23 3.36
C ARG A 17 15.16 8.84 2.83
N ALA A 18 15.36 7.79 3.62
CA ALA A 18 14.97 6.43 3.25
C ALA A 18 13.46 6.31 3.02
N MET A 19 12.63 6.99 3.82
CA MET A 19 11.18 7.04 3.62
C MET A 19 10.79 7.80 2.35
N GLN A 20 11.53 8.83 1.95
CA GLN A 20 11.28 9.59 0.72
C GLN A 20 11.71 8.83 -0.54
N GLU A 21 12.77 8.04 -0.46
CA GLU A 21 13.32 7.26 -1.57
C GLU A 21 12.59 5.93 -1.79
N TYR A 22 11.82 5.44 -0.81
CA TYR A 22 11.09 4.18 -0.90
C TYR A 22 9.78 4.34 -1.70
N SER A 23 9.51 3.41 -2.62
CA SER A 23 8.36 3.51 -3.55
C SER A 23 6.98 3.26 -2.92
N TRP A 24 6.90 2.89 -1.63
CA TRP A 24 5.67 2.59 -0.88
C TRP A 24 4.61 1.82 -1.69
N PRO A 25 4.86 0.56 -2.05
CA PRO A 25 4.00 -0.22 -2.94
C PRO A 25 2.57 -0.50 -2.41
N GLY A 26 2.26 -0.14 -1.16
CA GLY A 26 1.00 -0.37 -0.43
C GLY A 26 0.39 0.89 0.20
N ASN A 27 0.71 2.10 -0.30
CA ASN A 27 0.13 3.38 0.14
C ASN A 27 0.36 3.72 1.63
N VAL A 28 -0.42 4.65 2.18
CA VAL A 28 -0.34 5.18 3.57
C VAL A 28 -0.44 4.08 4.64
N ARG A 29 -1.15 2.97 4.37
CA ARG A 29 -1.24 1.83 5.31
C ARG A 29 0.09 1.09 5.47
N GLU A 30 0.88 0.96 4.41
CA GLU A 30 2.20 0.36 4.50
C GLU A 30 3.16 1.25 5.30
N LEU A 31 3.10 2.56 5.05
CA LEU A 31 3.81 3.57 5.83
C LEU A 31 3.44 3.47 7.33
N GLU A 32 2.16 3.46 7.66
CA GLU A 32 1.68 3.36 9.03
C GLU A 32 2.17 2.07 9.71
N ASN A 33 2.08 0.93 9.03
CA ASN A 33 2.52 -0.36 9.59
C ASN A 33 4.04 -0.41 9.82
N LYS A 34 4.83 0.12 8.88
CA LYS A 34 6.29 0.20 9.01
C LYS A 34 6.70 1.17 10.12
N VAL A 35 6.05 2.33 10.24
CA VAL A 35 6.30 3.29 11.34
C VAL A 35 5.91 2.70 12.69
N LYS A 36 4.75 2.03 12.82
CA LYS A 36 4.35 1.35 14.06
C LYS A 36 5.37 0.29 14.49
N ARG A 37 5.84 -0.54 13.54
CA ARG A 37 6.90 -1.50 13.80
C ARG A 37 8.21 -0.83 14.21
N ALA A 38 8.60 0.26 13.55
CA ALA A 38 9.81 1.00 13.88
C ALA A 38 9.77 1.61 15.28
N VAL A 39 8.62 2.13 15.73
CA VAL A 39 8.44 2.62 17.11
C VAL A 39 8.61 1.50 18.14
N ILE A 40 8.12 0.28 17.84
CA ILE A 40 8.28 -0.89 18.72
C ILE A 40 9.74 -1.36 18.75
N MET A 41 10.40 -1.36 17.58
CA MET A 41 11.77 -1.88 17.41
C MET A 41 12.85 -0.87 17.82
N ALA A 42 12.54 0.43 17.81
CA ALA A 42 13.48 1.48 18.15
C ALA A 42 14.05 1.25 19.55
N GLN A 43 15.35 1.01 19.60
CA GLN A 43 16.08 0.89 20.86
C GLN A 43 16.31 2.29 21.45
N GLU A 44 16.54 3.26 20.58
CA GLU A 44 16.82 4.67 20.88
C GLU A 44 15.57 5.57 20.85
N LYS A 45 15.71 6.82 21.28
CA LYS A 45 14.63 7.85 21.22
C LYS A 45 14.42 8.43 19.82
N VAL A 46 15.16 7.97 18.81
CA VAL A 46 15.10 8.45 17.42
C VAL A 46 15.03 7.24 16.50
N ILE A 47 14.11 7.26 15.54
CA ILE A 47 13.97 6.19 14.55
C ILE A 47 15.10 6.30 13.51
N LEU A 48 15.85 5.21 13.35
CA LEU A 48 16.92 5.05 12.38
C LEU A 48 16.43 4.30 11.12
N PRO A 49 17.13 4.38 9.98
CA PRO A 49 16.75 3.65 8.76
C PRO A 49 16.58 2.14 8.98
N GLN A 50 17.44 1.56 9.83
CA GLN A 50 17.40 0.14 10.19
C GLN A 50 16.13 -0.26 10.96
N ASP A 51 15.58 0.66 11.76
CA ASP A 51 14.35 0.41 12.54
C ASP A 51 13.11 0.39 11.64
N LEU A 52 13.17 1.12 10.52
CA LEU A 52 12.12 1.16 9.50
C LEU A 52 12.15 -0.07 8.58
N ASP A 53 13.23 -0.86 8.59
CA ASP A 53 13.32 -2.12 7.83
C ASP A 53 13.01 -1.88 6.34
N LEU A 54 13.58 -0.81 5.77
CA LEU A 54 13.41 -0.35 4.38
C LEU A 54 14.51 -0.85 3.43
N GLY A 55 15.38 -1.75 3.91
CA GLY A 55 16.50 -2.29 3.14
C GLY A 55 16.07 -3.05 1.89
N VAL A 56 16.93 -3.03 0.88
CA VAL A 56 16.77 -3.67 -0.44
C VAL A 56 16.64 -5.20 -0.36
N GLU A 57 16.89 -5.80 0.81
CA GLU A 57 16.76 -7.24 1.08
C GLU A 57 15.41 -7.68 1.66
N ASN A 58 14.45 -6.77 1.79
CA ASN A 58 13.05 -7.15 1.93
C ASN A 58 12.33 -6.85 0.62
N ALA A 59 12.54 -7.71 -0.38
CA ALA A 59 11.44 -8.00 -1.29
C ALA A 59 10.20 -8.17 -0.39
N PRO A 60 9.08 -7.47 -0.67
CA PRO A 60 7.92 -7.50 0.21
C PRO A 60 7.65 -8.95 0.55
N VAL A 61 7.40 -9.28 1.82
CA VAL A 61 6.85 -10.61 2.13
C VAL A 61 5.58 -10.68 1.30
N LEU A 62 5.68 -11.32 0.14
CA LEU A 62 4.64 -11.44 -0.86
C LEU A 62 3.70 -12.47 -0.25
N THR A 63 2.88 -12.03 0.70
CA THR A 63 1.75 -12.82 1.12
C THR A 63 0.92 -13.07 -0.12
N LEU A 64 0.41 -14.28 -0.28
CA LEU A 64 -0.47 -14.61 -1.40
C LEU A 64 -1.63 -13.61 -1.51
N GLN A 65 -2.07 -13.08 -0.37
CA GLN A 65 -3.05 -12.00 -0.30
C GLN A 65 -2.57 -10.71 -0.98
N ALA A 66 -1.38 -10.20 -0.66
CA ALA A 66 -0.86 -8.96 -1.25
C ALA A 66 -0.61 -9.11 -2.76
N VAL A 67 -0.15 -10.28 -3.22
CA VAL A 67 0.01 -10.58 -4.65
C VAL A 67 -1.35 -10.54 -5.35
N ARG A 68 -2.35 -11.18 -4.75
CA ARG A 68 -3.70 -11.22 -5.29
C ARG A 68 -4.31 -9.82 -5.38
N GLU A 69 -4.19 -9.02 -4.33
CA GLU A 69 -4.71 -7.65 -4.30
C GLU A 69 -4.08 -6.77 -5.39
N ARG A 70 -2.75 -6.88 -5.60
CA ARG A 70 -2.07 -6.15 -6.69
C ARG A 70 -2.53 -6.60 -8.06
N ALA A 71 -2.62 -7.91 -8.29
CA ALA A 71 -3.08 -8.46 -9.56
C ALA A 71 -4.54 -8.05 -9.85
N GLU A 72 -5.41 -8.13 -8.85
CA GLU A 72 -6.82 -7.75 -8.95
C GLU A 72 -6.98 -6.25 -9.26
N ARG A 73 -6.21 -5.39 -8.58
CA ARG A 73 -6.18 -3.95 -8.86
C ARG A 73 -5.73 -3.65 -10.29
N GLU A 74 -4.66 -4.29 -10.76
CA GLU A 74 -4.14 -4.08 -12.11
C GLU A 74 -5.17 -4.49 -13.17
N VAL A 75 -5.84 -5.63 -12.99
CA VAL A 75 -6.89 -6.10 -13.90
C VAL A 75 -8.04 -5.10 -14.00
N VAL A 76 -8.49 -4.54 -12.87
CA VAL A 76 -9.56 -3.52 -12.85
C VAL A 76 -9.16 -2.26 -13.61
N ILE A 77 -7.93 -1.76 -13.40
CA ILE A 77 -7.41 -0.57 -14.08
C ILE A 77 -7.31 -0.80 -15.59
N GLN A 78 -6.78 -1.95 -16.01
CA GLN A 78 -6.64 -2.27 -17.43
C GLN A 78 -8.00 -2.39 -18.11
N ALA A 79 -9.00 -2.99 -17.44
CA ALA A 79 -10.36 -3.07 -17.95
C ALA A 79 -11.00 -1.67 -18.08
N LEU A 80 -10.82 -0.79 -17.10
CA LEU A 80 -11.29 0.61 -17.21
C LEU A 80 -10.66 1.35 -18.37
N ARG A 81 -9.33 1.24 -18.56
CA ARG A 81 -8.60 1.87 -19.68
C ARG A 81 -9.11 1.41 -21.03
N ARG A 82 -9.30 0.11 -21.23
CA ARG A 82 -9.79 -0.47 -22.51
C ARG A 82 -11.22 -0.05 -22.82
N ASN A 83 -12.04 0.14 -21.79
CA ASN A 83 -13.46 0.47 -21.91
C ASN A 83 -13.75 1.96 -21.69
N LYS A 84 -12.74 2.83 -21.64
CA LYS A 84 -12.88 4.28 -21.44
C LYS A 84 -13.77 4.64 -20.25
N GLY A 85 -13.48 4.06 -19.09
CA GLY A 85 -14.24 4.29 -17.86
C GLY A 85 -15.64 3.67 -17.84
N ASN A 86 -16.05 2.92 -18.87
CA ASN A 86 -17.36 2.26 -18.89
C ASN A 86 -17.37 1.04 -17.95
N ILE A 87 -17.86 1.25 -16.73
CA ILE A 87 -17.95 0.25 -15.66
C ILE A 87 -18.70 -1.01 -16.11
N THR A 88 -19.79 -0.88 -16.87
CA THR A 88 -20.60 -2.04 -17.29
C THR A 88 -19.80 -2.94 -18.24
N GLN A 89 -19.06 -2.35 -19.18
CA GLN A 89 -18.24 -3.13 -20.12
C GLN A 89 -16.97 -3.67 -19.44
N ALA A 90 -16.32 -2.87 -18.60
CA ALA A 90 -15.15 -3.30 -17.83
C ALA A 90 -15.47 -4.48 -16.90
N ALA A 91 -16.62 -4.45 -16.21
CA ALA A 91 -17.08 -5.57 -15.39
C ALA A 91 -17.33 -6.84 -16.21
N LYS A 92 -17.97 -6.68 -17.39
CA LYS A 92 -18.23 -7.79 -18.31
C LYS A 92 -16.95 -8.40 -18.86
N GLU A 93 -15.95 -7.58 -19.19
CA GLU A 93 -14.65 -8.02 -19.70
C GLU A 93 -13.93 -8.93 -18.71
N ILE A 94 -13.90 -8.55 -17.42
CA ILE A 94 -13.20 -9.33 -16.40
C ILE A 94 -14.09 -10.41 -15.73
N GLY A 95 -15.32 -10.60 -16.24
CA GLY A 95 -16.21 -11.68 -15.83
C GLY A 95 -16.88 -11.52 -14.46
N VAL A 96 -17.05 -10.28 -13.98
CA VAL A 96 -17.70 -10.00 -12.67
C VAL A 96 -19.01 -9.23 -12.83
N SER A 97 -19.84 -9.27 -11.79
CA SER A 97 -21.05 -8.45 -11.74
C SER A 97 -20.72 -6.97 -11.60
N ARG A 98 -21.59 -6.10 -12.08
CA ARG A 98 -21.43 -4.64 -11.92
C ARG A 98 -21.33 -4.20 -10.44
N PRO A 99 -22.15 -4.71 -9.48
CA PRO A 99 -21.96 -4.43 -8.06
C PRO A 99 -20.58 -4.84 -7.55
N THR A 100 -20.11 -6.05 -7.91
CA THR A 100 -18.77 -6.52 -7.52
C THR A 100 -17.69 -5.59 -8.04
N PHE A 101 -17.81 -5.12 -9.29
CA PHE A 101 -16.86 -4.16 -9.85
C PHE A 101 -16.85 -2.84 -9.07
N HIS A 102 -18.02 -2.30 -8.69
CA HIS A 102 -18.10 -1.12 -7.83
C HIS A 102 -17.44 -1.34 -6.46
N ASP A 103 -17.57 -2.53 -5.87
CA ASP A 103 -16.90 -2.87 -4.62
C ASP A 103 -15.37 -2.91 -4.79
N LEU A 104 -14.87 -3.39 -5.93
CA LEU A 104 -13.44 -3.36 -6.26
C LEU A 104 -12.93 -1.92 -6.42
N LEU A 105 -13.69 -1.05 -7.09
CA LEU A 105 -13.35 0.37 -7.23
C LEU A 105 -13.23 1.05 -5.87
N LYS A 106 -14.19 0.82 -4.98
CA LYS A 106 -14.14 1.35 -3.59
C LYS A 106 -12.99 0.75 -2.79
N ARG A 107 -12.74 -0.55 -2.92
CA ARG A 107 -11.67 -1.25 -2.18
C ARG A 107 -10.29 -0.73 -2.54
N TYR A 108 -10.06 -0.40 -3.81
CA TYR A 108 -8.77 0.06 -4.33
C TYR A 108 -8.68 1.57 -4.54
N ASP A 109 -9.71 2.32 -4.14
CA ASP A 109 -9.80 3.77 -4.28
C ASP A 109 -9.57 4.24 -5.73
N ILE A 110 -10.33 3.67 -6.66
CA ILE A 110 -10.25 3.94 -8.09
C ILE A 110 -11.52 4.69 -8.52
N ASP A 111 -11.38 5.87 -9.09
CA ASP A 111 -12.46 6.55 -9.80
C ASP A 111 -12.51 6.09 -11.26
N ALA A 112 -13.68 5.70 -11.75
CA ALA A 112 -13.85 5.31 -13.14
C ALA A 112 -13.79 6.51 -14.10
N ASP A 113 -14.05 7.72 -13.60
CA ASP A 113 -14.09 8.95 -14.38
C ASP A 113 -12.70 9.39 -14.83
N ASP A 114 -11.64 9.00 -14.10
CA ASP A 114 -10.24 9.20 -14.46
C ASP A 114 -9.82 8.49 -15.75
N TYR A 115 -10.66 7.58 -16.26
CA TYR A 115 -10.37 6.72 -17.41
C TYR A 115 -11.32 6.93 -18.60
N LYS A 116 -12.17 7.97 -18.57
CA LYS A 116 -13.08 8.33 -19.68
C LYS A 116 -12.37 8.93 -20.89
#